data_AF-A0AAW8SZY5-F1
#
_entry.id   AF-A0AAW8SZY5-F1
#
_cell.length_a   1.000
_cell.length_b   1.000
_cell.length_c   1.000
_cell.angle_alpha   90.00
_cell.angle_beta   90.00
_cell.angle_gamma   90.00
#
_symmetry.space_group_name_H-M   'P 1'
#
loop_
_entity.id
_entity.type
_entity.pdbx_description
1 polymer ?
#
loop_
_entity_poly.entity_id
_entity_poly.type
_entity_poly.pdbx_seq_one_letter_code
_entity_poly.pdbx_strand_id
1 'polypeptide(L)'
;MAYEKQTWIPYDDNKTEEQNIQAGAVVTAERINHLEDGLDEHDKDTTNPHKVTKAQVGLGNVTNVEQAPKTDLTSHTSNKTNPHGVTKSQVGLGNVSNVEQASKTEFNSHVADKTNPHSVTKAQVNLGNVDNYATANQTDAELGIAGNKFMTPIGVKQHVDSRMATQEEVDEGEARDKIVSPKTLDKKLDDLNVSGGFGAFNMSVFNGEQGQITGSGIHGKEVKSGTQVLHMRPDDPVAERASNGRIKIQKAGTYLFIIHTWYQIGTQTNGYLYFNLLKNGSRAGNNDRVTGQGVDALKNRWDGTGQCVNTANAGDEFSVGIETNITGSFTSVGTKTITVIKLA
;
A
#
# COMPACT_ATOMS: atom_id res chain seq x y z
N MET A 1 4.69 -77.32 109.68
CA MET A 1 4.64 -77.97 111.01
C MET A 1 3.68 -79.14 110.90
N ALA A 2 4.04 -80.32 111.41
CA ALA A 2 3.14 -81.46 111.39
C ALA A 2 2.07 -81.23 112.46
N TYR A 3 0.80 -81.08 112.04
CA TYR A 3 -0.33 -80.92 112.95
C TYR A 3 -0.64 -82.27 113.61
N GLU A 4 -0.53 -82.33 114.94
CA GLU A 4 -0.96 -83.48 115.72
C GLU A 4 -2.39 -83.24 116.20
N LYS A 5 -3.33 -84.07 115.71
CA LYS A 5 -4.76 -83.88 115.97
C LYS A 5 -5.07 -84.09 117.45
N GLN A 6 -5.56 -83.06 118.13
CA GLN A 6 -6.00 -83.20 119.52
C GLN A 6 -7.29 -84.03 119.62
N THR A 7 -7.31 -84.95 120.58
CA THR A 7 -8.45 -85.85 120.86
C THR A 7 -9.01 -85.51 122.24
N TRP A 8 -10.31 -85.23 122.33
CA TRP A 8 -10.96 -84.80 123.58
C TRP A 8 -11.41 -86.01 124.40
N ILE A 9 -11.02 -86.07 125.68
CA ILE A 9 -11.40 -87.13 126.62
C ILE A 9 -12.44 -86.54 127.60
N PRO A 10 -13.57 -87.22 127.92
CA PRO A 10 -14.54 -86.71 128.88
C PRO A 10 -13.96 -86.60 130.29
N TYR A 11 -14.44 -85.61 131.07
CA TYR A 11 -14.11 -85.48 132.49
C TYR A 11 -14.59 -86.70 133.28
N ASP A 12 -13.75 -87.26 134.15
CA ASP A 12 -14.08 -88.39 135.01
C ASP A 12 -14.22 -87.92 136.46
N ASP A 13 -15.44 -87.93 136.98
CA ASP A 13 -15.77 -87.47 138.34
C ASP A 13 -15.09 -88.33 139.44
N ASN A 14 -14.58 -89.51 139.10
CA ASN A 14 -13.85 -90.38 140.03
C ASN A 14 -12.35 -90.09 140.10
N LYS A 15 -11.85 -89.14 139.31
CA LYS A 15 -10.43 -88.75 139.26
C LYS A 15 -10.23 -87.36 139.86
N THR A 16 -9.05 -87.13 140.42
CA THR A 16 -8.67 -85.78 140.87
C THR A 16 -8.50 -84.85 139.67
N GLU A 17 -8.58 -83.54 139.92
CA GLU A 17 -8.45 -82.53 138.86
C GLU A 17 -7.11 -82.65 138.10
N GLU A 18 -6.01 -82.96 138.80
CA GLU A 18 -4.69 -83.22 138.19
C GLU A 18 -4.68 -84.48 137.32
N GLN A 19 -5.37 -85.55 137.73
CA GLN A 19 -5.51 -86.76 136.92
C GLN A 19 -6.35 -86.49 135.66
N ASN A 20 -7.38 -85.64 135.75
CA ASN A 20 -8.19 -85.22 134.60
C ASN A 20 -7.42 -84.27 133.66
N ILE A 21 -6.54 -83.41 134.17
CA ILE A 21 -5.62 -82.59 133.37
C ILE A 21 -4.65 -83.48 132.59
N GLN A 22 -4.02 -84.46 133.25
CA GLN A 22 -3.03 -85.35 132.62
C GLN A 22 -3.65 -86.29 131.57
N ALA A 23 -4.93 -86.65 131.77
CA ALA A 23 -5.72 -87.40 130.78
C ALA A 23 -6.27 -86.52 129.64
N GLY A 24 -5.97 -85.22 129.60
CA GLY A 24 -6.44 -84.30 128.55
C GLY A 24 -7.95 -83.99 128.61
N ALA A 25 -8.62 -84.36 129.71
CA ALA A 25 -10.04 -84.14 129.92
C ALA A 25 -10.39 -82.72 130.39
N VAL A 26 -9.41 -82.00 130.91
CA VAL A 26 -9.51 -80.59 131.27
C VAL A 26 -8.81 -79.74 130.19
N VAL A 27 -9.42 -78.62 129.84
CA VAL A 27 -8.77 -77.62 128.97
C VAL A 27 -7.80 -76.81 129.83
N THR A 28 -6.50 -76.99 129.61
CA THR A 28 -5.46 -76.23 130.28
C THR A 28 -5.28 -74.85 129.65
N ALA A 29 -4.71 -73.90 130.40
CA ALA A 29 -4.38 -72.57 129.88
C ALA A 29 -3.46 -72.67 128.64
N GLU A 30 -2.51 -73.60 128.62
CA GLU A 30 -1.65 -73.85 127.46
C GLU A 30 -2.43 -74.24 126.20
N ARG A 31 -3.50 -75.05 126.34
CA ARG A 31 -4.36 -75.43 125.20
C ARG A 31 -5.22 -74.27 124.69
N ILE A 32 -5.74 -73.43 125.59
CA ILE A 32 -6.45 -72.22 125.18
C ILE A 32 -5.50 -71.27 124.47
N ASN A 33 -4.31 -71.03 125.04
CA ASN A 33 -3.31 -70.16 124.43
C ASN A 33 -2.90 -70.64 123.03
N HIS A 34 -2.72 -71.95 122.82
CA HIS A 34 -2.38 -72.46 121.49
C HIS A 34 -3.50 -72.24 120.45
N LEU A 35 -4.77 -72.32 120.85
CA LEU A 35 -5.91 -72.02 119.98
C LEU A 35 -6.02 -70.52 119.69
N GLU A 36 -5.83 -69.69 120.72
CA GLU A 36 -5.81 -68.23 120.58
C GLU A 36 -4.67 -67.79 119.65
N ASP A 37 -3.46 -68.30 119.86
CA ASP A 37 -2.29 -68.01 119.02
C ASP A 37 -2.50 -68.45 117.57
N GLY A 38 -3.05 -69.66 117.33
CA GLY A 38 -3.28 -70.17 115.99
C GLY A 38 -4.38 -69.41 115.23
N LEU A 39 -5.45 -69.00 115.93
CA LEU A 39 -6.50 -68.16 115.35
C LEU A 39 -5.99 -66.74 115.09
N ASP A 40 -5.18 -66.18 115.99
CA ASP A 40 -4.57 -64.86 115.84
C ASP A 40 -3.53 -64.84 114.70
N GLU A 41 -2.73 -65.90 114.52
CA GLU A 41 -1.87 -66.08 113.36
C GLU A 41 -2.67 -66.16 112.05
N HIS A 42 -3.77 -66.93 112.02
CA HIS A 42 -4.63 -67.04 110.84
C HIS A 42 -5.32 -65.70 110.51
N ASP A 43 -5.89 -65.01 111.49
CA ASP A 43 -6.53 -63.69 111.30
C ASP A 43 -5.54 -62.63 110.81
N LYS A 44 -4.26 -62.76 111.17
CA LYS A 44 -3.16 -61.92 110.67
C LYS A 44 -2.65 -62.34 109.29
N ASP A 45 -2.92 -63.56 108.83
CA ASP A 45 -2.50 -64.01 107.50
C ASP A 45 -3.37 -63.37 106.40
N THR A 46 -2.85 -62.28 105.85
CA THR A 46 -3.41 -61.61 104.67
C THR A 46 -2.79 -62.11 103.36
N THR A 47 -2.11 -63.25 103.40
CA THR A 47 -1.64 -63.94 102.21
C THR A 47 -2.76 -64.87 101.75
N ASN A 48 -3.05 -64.88 100.44
CA ASN A 48 -4.11 -65.66 99.78
C ASN A 48 -4.50 -66.94 100.56
N PRO A 49 -5.70 -66.98 101.20
CA PRO A 49 -6.98 -66.55 100.60
C PRO A 49 -7.50 -65.14 100.95
N HIS A 50 -7.03 -64.46 101.99
CA HIS A 50 -7.60 -63.16 102.37
C HIS A 50 -6.78 -61.99 101.81
N LYS A 51 -7.43 -61.03 101.12
CA LYS A 51 -6.80 -59.81 100.52
C LYS A 51 -5.82 -60.06 99.36
N VAL A 52 -6.22 -60.91 98.42
CA VAL A 52 -5.46 -61.21 97.20
C VAL A 52 -5.15 -59.94 96.37
N THR A 53 -3.88 -59.71 96.08
CA THR A 53 -3.35 -58.63 95.25
C THR A 53 -3.28 -59.04 93.78
N LYS A 54 -3.21 -58.06 92.87
CA LYS A 54 -3.02 -58.33 91.42
C LYS A 54 -1.79 -59.18 91.12
N ALA A 55 -0.73 -59.02 91.91
CA ALA A 55 0.48 -59.82 91.76
C ALA A 55 0.22 -61.30 92.05
N GLN A 56 -0.60 -61.61 93.07
CA GLN A 56 -0.91 -62.99 93.47
C GLN A 56 -1.73 -63.77 92.42
N VAL A 57 -2.40 -63.10 91.47
CA VAL A 57 -3.17 -63.74 90.37
C VAL A 57 -2.54 -63.54 88.98
N GLY A 58 -1.27 -63.09 88.91
CA GLY A 58 -0.56 -62.90 87.64
C GLY A 58 -0.98 -61.65 86.84
N LEU A 59 -1.74 -60.73 87.45
CA LEU A 59 -2.22 -59.48 86.84
C LEU A 59 -1.39 -58.26 87.27
N GLY A 60 -0.16 -58.46 87.79
CA GLY A 60 0.68 -57.41 88.36
C GLY A 60 0.99 -56.25 87.41
N ASN A 61 1.06 -56.50 86.11
CA ASN A 61 1.31 -55.46 85.09
C ASN A 61 0.05 -54.74 84.60
N VAL A 62 -1.14 -55.16 85.05
CA VAL A 62 -2.41 -54.57 84.63
C VAL A 62 -2.72 -53.36 85.53
N THR A 63 -2.70 -52.16 84.97
CA THR A 63 -3.09 -50.92 85.64
C THR A 63 -4.61 -50.85 85.87
N ASN A 64 -5.07 -50.31 87.01
CA ASN A 64 -6.49 -50.03 87.29
C ASN A 64 -6.86 -48.64 86.75
N VAL A 65 -6.80 -48.46 85.43
CA VAL A 65 -7.25 -47.25 84.76
C VAL A 65 -8.49 -47.57 83.94
N GLU A 66 -9.36 -46.59 83.71
CA GLU A 66 -10.49 -46.72 82.78
C GLU A 66 -9.94 -47.09 81.38
N GLN A 67 -10.28 -48.28 80.90
CA GLN A 67 -9.91 -48.72 79.55
C GLN A 67 -11.02 -48.34 78.59
N ALA A 68 -10.68 -47.70 77.47
CA ALA A 68 -11.65 -47.43 76.41
C ALA A 68 -12.21 -48.75 75.87
N PRO A 69 -13.52 -48.83 75.58
CA PRO A 69 -14.11 -49.97 74.90
C PRO A 69 -13.37 -50.29 73.60
N LYS A 70 -13.24 -51.59 73.26
CA LYS A 70 -12.65 -52.02 71.98
C LYS A 70 -13.35 -51.37 70.79
N THR A 71 -14.65 -51.09 70.91
CA THR A 71 -15.47 -50.39 69.91
C THR A 71 -14.98 -48.97 69.67
N ASP A 72 -14.64 -48.23 70.73
CA ASP A 72 -14.22 -46.83 70.64
C ASP A 72 -12.82 -46.74 70.02
N LEU A 73 -11.92 -47.64 70.42
CA LEU A 73 -10.60 -47.76 69.79
C LEU A 73 -10.70 -48.16 68.31
N THR A 74 -11.63 -49.06 67.97
CA THR A 74 -11.87 -49.47 66.57
C THR A 74 -12.48 -48.33 65.76
N SER A 75 -13.41 -47.57 66.35
CA SER A 75 -14.01 -46.38 65.74
C SER A 75 -12.95 -45.30 65.49
N HIS A 76 -12.10 -45.03 66.48
CA HIS A 76 -11.00 -44.09 66.36
C HIS A 76 -10.00 -44.50 65.26
N THR A 77 -9.54 -45.76 65.25
CA THR A 77 -8.53 -46.23 64.28
C THR A 77 -9.06 -46.36 62.84
N SER A 78 -10.36 -46.57 62.69
CA SER A 78 -11.04 -46.57 61.38
C SER A 78 -11.45 -45.18 60.90
N ASN A 79 -11.54 -44.19 61.78
CA ASN A 79 -11.86 -42.82 61.41
C ASN A 79 -10.79 -42.25 60.46
N LYS A 80 -11.20 -41.87 59.23
CA LYS A 80 -10.36 -41.21 58.21
C LYS A 80 -10.73 -39.73 58.01
N THR A 81 -11.51 -39.15 58.91
CA THR A 81 -11.61 -37.69 59.01
C THR A 81 -10.32 -37.14 59.61
N ASN A 82 -10.01 -35.88 59.34
CA ASN A 82 -8.92 -35.16 60.02
C ASN A 82 -9.03 -35.40 61.55
N PRO A 83 -8.08 -36.12 62.19
CA PRO A 83 -6.63 -36.15 61.89
C PRO A 83 -6.05 -37.26 60.99
N HIS A 84 -6.78 -38.34 60.64
CA HIS A 84 -6.19 -39.46 59.90
C HIS A 84 -6.57 -39.44 58.42
N GLY A 85 -5.62 -39.38 57.48
CA GLY A 85 -5.91 -39.48 56.04
C GLY A 85 -6.51 -38.22 55.41
N VAL A 86 -5.99 -37.05 55.78
CA VAL A 86 -6.49 -35.74 55.34
C VAL A 86 -6.35 -35.54 53.82
N THR A 87 -7.45 -35.22 53.18
CA THR A 87 -7.59 -34.91 51.74
C THR A 87 -7.37 -33.42 51.45
N LYS A 88 -7.05 -33.06 50.20
CA LYS A 88 -6.93 -31.65 49.77
C LYS A 88 -8.18 -30.84 50.11
N SER A 89 -9.36 -31.40 49.92
CA SER A 89 -10.63 -30.75 50.25
C SER A 89 -10.79 -30.47 51.74
N GLN A 90 -10.34 -31.38 52.62
CA GLN A 90 -10.43 -31.22 54.07
C GLN A 90 -9.59 -30.06 54.62
N VAL A 91 -8.56 -29.60 53.91
CA VAL A 91 -7.74 -28.43 54.27
C VAL A 91 -8.02 -27.20 53.39
N GLY A 92 -9.13 -27.21 52.64
CA GLY A 92 -9.51 -26.08 51.77
C GLY A 92 -8.72 -25.95 50.47
N LEU A 93 -7.91 -26.95 50.12
CA LEU A 93 -7.08 -26.99 48.91
C LEU A 93 -7.71 -27.79 47.76
N GLY A 94 -9.03 -28.02 47.79
CA GLY A 94 -9.74 -28.88 46.83
C GLY A 94 -9.60 -28.45 45.36
N ASN A 95 -9.45 -27.14 45.11
CA ASN A 95 -9.25 -26.57 43.77
C ASN A 95 -7.78 -26.54 43.32
N VAL A 96 -6.84 -26.94 44.19
CA VAL A 96 -5.40 -26.90 43.88
C VAL A 96 -4.99 -28.17 43.14
N SER A 97 -4.77 -28.05 41.84
CA SER A 97 -4.24 -29.11 40.97
C SER A 97 -2.87 -29.61 41.46
N ASN A 98 -2.57 -30.88 41.23
CA ASN A 98 -1.27 -31.47 41.56
C ASN A 98 -0.31 -31.39 40.35
N VAL A 99 0.00 -30.17 39.94
CA VAL A 99 0.92 -29.89 38.84
C VAL A 99 2.15 -29.17 39.39
N GLU A 100 3.26 -29.24 38.67
CA GLU A 100 4.46 -28.49 39.01
C GLU A 100 4.14 -26.98 38.94
N GLN A 101 4.32 -26.29 40.06
CA GLN A 101 4.11 -24.85 40.17
C GLN A 101 5.47 -24.17 40.25
N ALA A 102 5.64 -23.09 39.49
CA ALA A 102 6.77 -22.20 39.68
C ALA A 102 6.74 -21.65 41.12
N SER A 103 7.89 -21.62 41.77
CA SER A 103 8.07 -20.92 43.03
C SER A 103 7.73 -19.45 42.87
N LYS A 104 7.39 -18.78 43.98
CA LYS A 104 7.14 -17.33 43.95
C LYS A 104 8.35 -16.55 43.40
N THR A 105 9.57 -17.04 43.67
CA THR A 105 10.81 -16.49 43.15
C THR A 105 10.88 -16.62 41.64
N GLU A 106 10.68 -17.82 41.07
CA GLU A 106 10.71 -18.04 39.61
C GLU A 106 9.64 -17.20 38.90
N PHE A 107 8.43 -17.14 39.44
CA PHE A 107 7.37 -16.29 38.90
C PHE A 107 7.78 -14.82 38.90
N ASN A 108 8.32 -14.32 40.02
CA ASN A 108 8.76 -12.93 40.10
C ASN A 108 9.93 -12.65 39.14
N SER A 109 10.87 -13.58 38.97
CA SER A 109 11.96 -13.49 38.00
C SER A 109 11.45 -13.41 36.57
N HIS A 110 10.50 -14.28 36.20
CA HIS A 110 9.85 -14.24 34.89
C HIS A 110 9.13 -12.89 34.66
N VAL A 111 8.37 -12.40 35.63
CA VAL A 111 7.68 -11.09 35.52
C VAL A 111 8.66 -9.93 35.37
N ALA A 112 9.82 -10.02 36.03
CA ALA A 112 10.88 -9.03 35.94
C ALA A 112 11.68 -9.13 34.62
N ASP A 113 11.68 -10.29 33.97
CA ASP A 113 12.35 -10.50 32.69
C ASP A 113 11.75 -9.60 31.60
N LYS A 114 12.59 -8.73 31.03
CA LYS A 114 12.30 -7.83 29.89
C LYS A 114 13.10 -8.22 28.64
N THR A 115 13.70 -9.41 28.65
CA THR A 115 14.17 -10.03 27.41
C THR A 115 12.97 -10.48 26.59
N ASN A 116 13.16 -10.64 25.28
CA ASN A 116 12.10 -11.10 24.37
C ASN A 116 11.52 -12.42 24.90
N PRO A 117 10.24 -12.46 25.35
CA PRO A 117 9.09 -11.77 24.74
C PRO A 117 8.54 -10.49 25.40
N HIS A 118 9.06 -10.03 26.54
CA HIS A 118 8.49 -8.87 27.23
C HIS A 118 9.22 -7.56 26.85
N SER A 119 8.47 -6.52 26.46
CA SER A 119 9.01 -5.17 26.20
C SER A 119 10.12 -5.12 25.12
N VAL A 120 9.89 -5.83 24.02
CA VAL A 120 10.87 -6.01 22.94
C VAL A 120 11.27 -4.68 22.26
N THR A 121 12.57 -4.47 22.12
CA THR A 121 13.21 -3.33 21.46
C THR A 121 13.58 -3.68 20.02
N LYS A 122 13.80 -2.65 19.17
CA LYS A 122 14.28 -2.85 17.80
C LYS A 122 15.59 -3.66 17.74
N ALA A 123 16.49 -3.46 18.69
CA ALA A 123 17.74 -4.21 18.77
C ALA A 123 17.50 -5.71 19.00
N GLN A 124 16.56 -6.07 19.89
CA GLN A 124 16.24 -7.48 20.20
C GLN A 124 15.67 -8.27 19.01
N VAL A 125 15.18 -7.59 17.97
CA VAL A 125 14.67 -8.21 16.73
C VAL A 125 15.54 -7.88 15.51
N ASN A 126 16.76 -7.41 15.71
CA ASN A 126 17.71 -7.04 14.64
C ASN A 126 17.21 -5.91 13.70
N LEU A 127 16.31 -5.05 14.17
CA LEU A 127 15.79 -3.90 13.44
C LEU A 127 16.43 -2.57 13.89
N GLY A 128 17.61 -2.61 14.52
CA GLY A 128 18.30 -1.42 15.04
C GLY A 128 18.63 -0.37 13.96
N ASN A 129 18.88 -0.82 12.73
CA ASN A 129 19.16 0.05 11.58
C ASN A 129 17.90 0.48 10.82
N VAL A 130 16.72 0.02 11.22
CA VAL A 130 15.46 0.37 10.54
C VAL A 130 14.93 1.67 11.12
N ASP A 131 14.90 2.71 10.28
CA ASP A 131 14.38 4.03 10.62
C ASP A 131 12.91 3.96 11.08
N ASN A 132 12.51 4.91 11.93
CA ASN A 132 11.12 5.06 12.41
C ASN A 132 10.46 6.31 11.85
N TYR A 133 10.64 6.56 10.55
CA TYR A 133 10.12 7.75 9.92
C TYR A 133 8.63 7.61 9.58
N ALA A 134 7.91 8.72 9.69
CA ALA A 134 6.55 8.80 9.21
C ALA A 134 6.52 8.80 7.67
N THR A 135 5.37 8.45 7.10
CA THR A 135 5.15 8.59 5.66
C THR A 135 4.99 10.07 5.28
N ALA A 136 5.62 10.47 4.17
CA ALA A 136 5.47 11.80 3.59
C ALA A 136 4.02 12.05 3.16
N ASN A 137 3.47 13.21 3.52
CA ASN A 137 2.21 13.70 2.97
C ASN A 137 2.45 14.40 1.62
N GLN A 138 1.38 14.89 0.97
CA GLN A 138 1.47 15.56 -0.32
C GLN A 138 2.41 16.77 -0.30
N THR A 139 2.29 17.65 0.69
CA THR A 139 3.13 18.85 0.82
C THR A 139 4.60 18.47 1.02
N ASP A 140 4.89 17.45 1.83
CA ASP A 140 6.25 16.94 2.00
C ASP A 140 6.84 16.47 0.66
N ALA A 141 6.02 15.81 -0.17
CA ALA A 141 6.44 15.29 -1.47
C ALA A 141 6.64 16.39 -2.52
N GLU A 142 5.75 17.37 -2.58
CA GLU A 142 5.85 18.50 -3.51
C GLU A 142 7.06 19.39 -3.18
N LEU A 143 7.32 19.67 -1.90
CA LEU A 143 8.48 20.47 -1.47
C LEU A 143 9.81 19.71 -1.55
N GLY A 144 9.81 18.41 -1.26
CA GLY A 144 11.01 17.57 -1.33
C GLY A 144 12.12 17.89 -0.31
N ILE A 145 11.81 18.61 0.76
CA ILE A 145 12.79 19.07 1.77
C ILE A 145 12.91 18.15 3.00
N ALA A 146 11.96 17.23 3.21
CA ALA A 146 11.92 16.39 4.40
C ALA A 146 12.89 15.20 4.29
N GLY A 147 13.99 15.24 5.05
CA GLY A 147 15.00 14.17 5.08
C GLY A 147 14.70 13.00 6.03
N ASN A 148 13.58 13.05 6.75
CA ASN A 148 13.22 12.10 7.81
C ASN A 148 11.81 11.52 7.61
N LYS A 149 11.40 11.34 6.35
CA LYS A 149 10.10 10.77 5.97
C LYS A 149 10.27 9.73 4.86
N PHE A 150 9.46 8.68 4.91
CA PHE A 150 9.40 7.71 3.82
C PHE A 150 8.51 8.22 2.69
N MET A 151 9.03 8.22 1.47
CA MET A 151 8.27 8.52 0.26
C MET A 151 7.38 7.35 -0.15
N THR A 152 6.21 7.64 -0.73
CA THR A 152 5.32 6.63 -1.32
C THR A 152 5.23 6.81 -2.84
N PRO A 153 4.83 5.77 -3.59
CA PRO A 153 4.57 5.92 -5.03
C PRO A 153 3.58 7.04 -5.37
N ILE A 154 2.56 7.27 -4.54
CA ILE A 154 1.62 8.39 -4.75
C ILE A 154 2.28 9.75 -4.50
N GLY A 155 3.15 9.86 -3.48
CA GLY A 155 3.93 11.07 -3.25
C GLY A 155 4.87 11.39 -4.42
N VAL A 156 5.52 10.37 -5.00
CA VAL A 156 6.32 10.55 -6.23
C VAL A 156 5.46 11.09 -7.37
N LYS A 157 4.27 10.53 -7.57
CA LYS A 157 3.33 11.03 -8.59
C LYS A 157 2.96 12.49 -8.35
N GLN A 158 2.60 12.85 -7.11
CA GLN A 158 2.26 14.22 -6.72
C GLN A 158 3.41 15.20 -6.98
N HIS A 159 4.63 14.83 -6.60
CA HIS A 159 5.82 15.62 -6.89
C HIS A 159 5.97 15.84 -8.40
N VAL A 160 5.97 14.77 -9.20
CA VAL A 160 6.13 14.86 -10.66
C VAL A 160 5.03 15.72 -11.28
N ASP A 161 3.77 15.48 -10.93
CA ASP A 161 2.63 16.25 -11.44
C ASP A 161 2.76 17.74 -11.10
N SER A 162 3.21 18.08 -9.88
CA SER A 162 3.42 19.48 -9.46
C SER A 162 4.49 20.21 -10.29
N ARG A 163 5.44 19.46 -10.87
CA ARG A 163 6.54 19.99 -11.68
C ARG A 163 6.20 20.02 -13.17
N MET A 164 5.16 19.34 -13.64
CA MET A 164 4.76 19.41 -15.05
C MET A 164 4.21 20.80 -15.39
N ALA A 165 4.71 21.39 -16.47
CA ALA A 165 4.24 22.67 -16.97
C ALA A 165 2.86 22.54 -17.61
N THR A 166 1.97 23.48 -17.32
CA THR A 166 0.74 23.68 -18.09
C THR A 166 1.05 24.32 -19.44
N GLN A 167 0.08 24.31 -20.37
CA GLN A 167 0.28 24.98 -21.65
C GLN A 167 0.47 26.49 -21.47
N GLU A 168 -0.29 27.09 -20.56
CA GLU A 168 -0.22 28.52 -20.25
C GLU A 168 1.17 28.91 -19.72
N GLU A 169 1.72 28.13 -18.78
CA GLU A 169 3.08 28.36 -18.26
C GLU A 169 4.16 28.28 -19.36
N VAL A 170 3.98 27.39 -20.34
CA VAL A 170 4.90 27.26 -21.50
C VAL A 170 4.73 28.41 -22.49
N ASP A 171 3.51 28.91 -22.66
CA ASP A 171 3.20 30.01 -23.57
C ASP A 171 3.74 31.34 -23.03
N GLU A 172 3.61 31.57 -21.73
CA GLU A 172 4.15 32.75 -21.02
C GLU A 172 5.66 32.67 -20.84
N GLY A 173 6.20 31.47 -20.59
CA GLY A 173 7.64 31.23 -20.47
C GLY A 173 8.28 31.79 -19.19
N GLU A 174 7.49 32.06 -18.15
CA GLU A 174 7.97 32.67 -16.90
C GLU A 174 8.54 31.64 -15.90
N ALA A 175 8.06 30.39 -15.95
CA ALA A 175 8.46 29.33 -15.03
C ALA A 175 9.85 28.77 -15.37
N ARG A 176 10.81 28.89 -14.45
CA ARG A 176 12.20 28.38 -14.63
C ARG A 176 12.41 26.96 -14.12
N ASP A 177 11.45 26.42 -13.39
CA ASP A 177 11.61 25.20 -12.61
C ASP A 177 10.60 24.10 -12.97
N LYS A 178 9.75 24.35 -13.97
CA LYS A 178 8.78 23.38 -14.51
C LYS A 178 9.37 22.52 -15.63
N ILE A 179 8.82 21.33 -15.81
CA ILE A 179 9.18 20.35 -16.84
C ILE A 179 8.17 20.46 -17.99
N VAL A 180 8.66 20.70 -19.20
CA VAL A 180 7.84 20.78 -20.41
C VAL A 180 7.64 19.39 -21.01
N SER A 181 6.40 19.06 -21.38
CA SER A 181 6.09 17.83 -22.11
C SER A 181 6.31 17.98 -23.63
N PRO A 182 6.52 16.89 -24.39
CA PRO A 182 6.57 16.95 -25.85
C PRO A 182 5.34 17.65 -26.45
N LYS A 183 4.14 17.40 -25.90
CA LYS A 183 2.89 17.99 -26.38
C LYS A 183 2.84 19.51 -26.18
N THR A 184 3.24 19.98 -25.01
CA THR A 184 3.24 21.42 -24.70
C THR A 184 4.32 22.16 -25.48
N LEU A 185 5.47 21.51 -25.71
CA LEU A 185 6.54 22.05 -26.55
C LEU A 185 6.13 22.12 -28.02
N ASP A 186 5.53 21.05 -28.56
CA ASP A 186 5.06 20.98 -29.95
C ASP A 186 4.10 22.12 -30.26
N LYS A 187 3.11 22.36 -29.39
CA LYS A 187 2.19 23.50 -29.54
C LYS A 187 2.91 24.85 -29.50
N LYS A 188 3.86 25.05 -28.59
CA LYS A 188 4.63 26.31 -28.52
C LYS A 188 5.48 26.50 -29.78
N LEU A 189 6.03 25.43 -30.34
CA LEU A 189 6.78 25.45 -31.59
C LEU A 189 5.86 25.73 -32.78
N ASP A 190 4.63 25.20 -32.81
CA ASP A 190 3.62 25.51 -33.82
C ASP A 190 3.21 26.99 -33.77
N ASP A 191 2.99 27.55 -32.57
CA ASP A 191 2.64 28.96 -32.38
C ASP A 191 3.78 29.90 -32.84
N LEU A 192 5.02 29.45 -32.67
CA LEU A 192 6.21 30.12 -33.22
C LEU A 192 6.48 29.76 -34.70
N ASN A 193 5.66 28.88 -35.27
CA ASN A 193 5.81 28.25 -36.58
C ASN A 193 7.20 27.63 -36.83
N VAL A 194 7.88 27.14 -35.79
CA VAL A 194 9.24 26.58 -35.87
C VAL A 194 9.22 25.07 -36.18
N SER A 195 8.17 24.35 -35.80
CA SER A 195 7.93 22.97 -36.21
C SER A 195 7.59 22.92 -37.73
N GLY A 196 8.39 22.17 -38.50
CA GLY A 196 8.12 21.91 -39.92
C GLY A 196 8.80 22.82 -40.96
N GLY A 197 9.68 23.74 -40.54
CA GLY A 197 10.50 24.55 -41.46
C GLY A 197 9.81 25.83 -41.96
N PHE A 198 10.57 26.93 -41.91
CA PHE A 198 10.25 28.30 -42.32
C PHE A 198 8.86 28.80 -41.89
N GLY A 199 8.77 29.27 -40.66
CA GLY A 199 7.55 29.63 -39.95
C GLY A 199 6.67 30.78 -40.44
N ALA A 200 6.67 31.07 -41.73
CA ALA A 200 5.72 31.97 -42.38
C ALA A 200 5.71 31.75 -43.90
N PHE A 201 6.75 31.09 -44.42
CA PHE A 201 6.84 30.77 -45.83
C PHE A 201 5.91 29.60 -46.11
N ASN A 202 4.84 29.87 -46.85
CA ASN A 202 3.97 28.85 -47.41
C ASN A 202 3.71 29.18 -48.88
N MET A 203 3.59 28.15 -49.72
CA MET A 203 3.53 28.29 -51.17
C MET A 203 2.67 27.22 -51.83
N SER A 204 1.90 27.63 -52.83
CA SER A 204 1.18 26.76 -53.78
C SER A 204 1.73 27.03 -55.17
N VAL A 205 2.09 25.98 -55.89
CA VAL A 205 2.60 26.04 -57.26
C VAL A 205 1.60 25.34 -58.18
N PHE A 206 1.21 26.02 -59.23
CA PHE A 206 0.31 25.52 -60.25
C PHE A 206 1.07 25.38 -61.55
N ASN A 207 0.98 24.21 -62.18
CA ASN A 207 1.40 24.10 -63.57
C ASN A 207 0.46 24.92 -64.44
N GLY A 208 1.03 25.58 -65.43
CA GLY A 208 0.27 26.27 -66.47
C GLY A 208 -0.13 25.32 -67.58
N GLU A 209 -0.94 25.83 -68.49
CA GLU A 209 -1.34 25.12 -69.71
C GLU A 209 -0.92 26.00 -70.91
N GLN A 210 -0.02 25.48 -71.74
CA GLN A 210 0.42 26.16 -72.95
C GLN A 210 -0.63 26.02 -74.04
N GLY A 211 -0.91 27.10 -74.77
CA GLY A 211 -1.89 27.07 -75.87
C GLY A 211 -3.35 27.16 -75.45
N GLN A 212 -3.62 27.63 -74.23
CA GLN A 212 -4.99 27.92 -73.77
C GLN A 212 -5.76 28.85 -74.71
N ILE A 213 -5.04 29.76 -75.39
CA ILE A 213 -5.64 30.66 -76.38
C ILE A 213 -4.86 30.57 -77.69
N THR A 214 -5.60 30.47 -78.79
CA THR A 214 -5.10 30.53 -80.17
C THR A 214 -5.98 31.46 -81.01
N GLY A 215 -5.47 31.92 -82.15
CA GLY A 215 -6.18 32.81 -83.07
C GLY A 215 -5.99 34.30 -82.76
N SER A 216 -6.90 35.14 -83.27
CA SER A 216 -6.88 36.60 -83.10
C SER A 216 -7.86 37.05 -82.00
N GLY A 217 -7.90 38.37 -81.73
CA GLY A 217 -8.85 38.96 -80.78
C GLY A 217 -8.63 38.47 -79.34
N ILE A 218 -7.37 38.38 -78.91
CA ILE A 218 -7.02 37.87 -77.58
C ILE A 218 -7.05 38.95 -76.48
N HIS A 219 -7.22 40.22 -76.86
CA HIS A 219 -7.38 41.32 -75.91
C HIS A 219 -8.57 41.06 -74.97
N GLY A 220 -8.35 41.25 -73.68
CA GLY A 220 -9.37 41.02 -72.64
C GLY A 220 -9.60 39.55 -72.28
N LYS A 221 -8.91 38.60 -72.92
CA LYS A 221 -8.97 37.18 -72.55
C LYS A 221 -8.04 36.87 -71.38
N GLU A 222 -8.29 35.75 -70.70
CA GLU A 222 -7.52 35.28 -69.57
C GLU A 222 -6.82 33.95 -69.88
N VAL A 223 -5.56 33.83 -69.46
CA VAL A 223 -4.89 32.55 -69.29
C VAL A 223 -4.83 32.19 -67.80
N LYS A 224 -5.13 30.94 -67.52
CA LYS A 224 -5.44 30.39 -66.20
C LYS A 224 -4.43 29.30 -65.83
N SER A 225 -4.63 28.66 -64.67
CA SER A 225 -3.78 27.53 -64.29
C SER A 225 -4.21 26.25 -65.00
N GLY A 226 -3.23 25.38 -65.27
CA GLY A 226 -3.47 23.98 -65.60
C GLY A 226 -4.00 23.20 -64.40
N THR A 227 -4.17 21.88 -64.54
CA THR A 227 -4.83 21.02 -63.57
C THR A 227 -3.94 20.53 -62.43
N GLN A 228 -2.63 20.47 -62.64
CA GLN A 228 -1.68 19.98 -61.63
C GLN A 228 -1.29 21.08 -60.66
N VAL A 229 -1.43 20.79 -59.36
CA VAL A 229 -1.12 21.71 -58.25
C VAL A 229 -0.21 20.99 -57.25
N LEU A 230 0.79 21.70 -56.74
CA LEU A 230 1.67 21.25 -55.68
C LEU A 230 1.59 22.24 -54.51
N HIS A 231 1.35 21.72 -53.31
CA HIS A 231 1.31 22.51 -52.09
C HIS A 231 2.53 22.17 -51.24
N MET A 232 3.20 23.19 -50.73
CA MET A 232 4.27 22.96 -49.75
C MET A 232 3.71 22.43 -48.42
N ARG A 233 2.49 22.88 -48.06
CA ARG A 233 1.71 22.35 -46.95
C ARG A 233 0.34 21.88 -47.47
N PRO A 234 0.18 20.57 -47.75
CA PRO A 234 -1.08 20.03 -48.27
C PRO A 234 -2.29 20.26 -47.35
N ASP A 235 -2.08 20.28 -46.03
CA ASP A 235 -3.14 20.47 -45.04
C ASP A 235 -3.51 21.95 -44.81
N ASP A 236 -2.70 22.88 -45.31
CA ASP A 236 -2.95 24.33 -45.26
C ASP A 236 -2.45 25.02 -46.54
N PRO A 237 -3.09 24.79 -47.70
CA PRO A 237 -2.64 25.37 -48.96
C PRO A 237 -2.86 26.88 -48.96
N VAL A 238 -1.90 27.66 -49.49
CA VAL A 238 -2.08 29.12 -49.60
C VAL A 238 -3.16 29.51 -50.62
N ALA A 239 -3.32 28.67 -51.64
CA ALA A 239 -4.29 28.82 -52.71
C ALA A 239 -4.60 27.44 -53.33
N GLU A 240 -5.80 27.30 -53.91
CA GLU A 240 -6.25 26.11 -54.64
C GLU A 240 -6.73 26.46 -56.05
N ARG A 241 -6.93 25.45 -56.90
CA ARG A 241 -7.46 25.65 -58.25
C ARG A 241 -8.99 25.64 -58.20
N ALA A 242 -9.62 26.75 -58.59
CA ALA A 242 -11.06 26.82 -58.78
C ALA A 242 -11.50 26.00 -60.00
N SER A 243 -12.79 25.61 -60.04
CA SER A 243 -13.37 24.84 -61.16
C SER A 243 -13.24 25.57 -62.50
N ASN A 244 -13.27 26.91 -62.48
CA ASN A 244 -13.10 27.76 -63.65
C ASN A 244 -11.63 27.90 -64.12
N GLY A 245 -10.68 27.28 -63.43
CA GLY A 245 -9.24 27.32 -63.70
C GLY A 245 -8.46 28.46 -63.04
N ARG A 246 -9.13 29.39 -62.35
CA ARG A 246 -8.46 30.46 -61.59
C ARG A 246 -7.86 29.93 -60.30
N ILE A 247 -6.98 30.71 -59.69
CA ILE A 247 -6.31 30.38 -58.43
C ILE A 247 -7.05 31.06 -57.29
N LYS A 248 -7.71 30.28 -56.45
CA LYS A 248 -8.52 30.74 -55.33
C LYS A 248 -7.68 30.79 -54.04
N ILE A 249 -7.60 31.96 -53.44
CA ILE A 249 -6.88 32.19 -52.18
C ILE A 249 -7.67 31.58 -51.00
N GLN A 250 -6.98 30.91 -50.08
CA GLN A 250 -7.62 30.22 -48.96
C GLN A 250 -7.78 31.08 -47.70
N LYS A 251 -6.88 32.05 -47.48
CA LYS A 251 -6.84 32.91 -46.29
C LYS A 251 -6.59 34.36 -46.67
N ALA A 252 -7.02 35.32 -45.86
CA ALA A 252 -6.64 36.70 -46.09
C ALA A 252 -5.12 36.89 -45.87
N GLY A 253 -4.51 37.80 -46.64
CA GLY A 253 -3.09 38.13 -46.50
C GLY A 253 -2.50 38.88 -47.69
N THR A 254 -1.19 39.08 -47.64
CA THR A 254 -0.38 39.64 -48.72
C THR A 254 0.38 38.52 -49.44
N TYR A 255 0.32 38.51 -50.76
CA TYR A 255 0.83 37.42 -51.60
C TYR A 255 1.82 37.93 -52.64
N LEU A 256 2.90 37.17 -52.83
CA LEU A 256 3.79 37.28 -53.99
C LEU A 256 3.36 36.25 -55.04
N PHE A 257 3.05 36.74 -56.23
CA PHE A 257 2.79 35.93 -57.42
C PHE A 257 4.02 35.94 -58.29
N ILE A 258 4.57 34.77 -58.61
CA ILE A 258 5.63 34.60 -59.61
C ILE A 258 5.04 33.81 -60.76
N ILE A 259 4.93 34.44 -61.92
CA ILE A 259 4.15 33.92 -63.04
C ILE A 259 5.02 33.83 -64.27
N HIS A 260 5.11 32.63 -64.83
CA HIS A 260 5.78 32.37 -66.09
C HIS A 260 4.72 32.31 -67.20
N THR A 261 4.75 33.32 -68.07
CA THR A 261 3.87 33.49 -69.23
C THR A 261 4.54 32.96 -70.49
N TRP A 262 3.70 32.51 -71.42
CA TRP A 262 4.12 31.99 -72.71
C TRP A 262 3.25 32.58 -73.81
N TYR A 263 3.87 33.01 -74.90
CA TYR A 263 3.13 33.30 -76.12
C TYR A 263 3.95 33.09 -77.39
N GLN A 264 3.26 32.88 -78.50
CA GLN A 264 3.85 32.76 -79.83
C GLN A 264 2.95 33.45 -80.86
N ILE A 265 3.52 34.42 -81.57
CA ILE A 265 2.82 35.15 -82.63
C ILE A 265 3.04 34.41 -83.96
N GLY A 266 1.99 34.31 -84.77
CA GLY A 266 2.00 33.60 -86.05
C GLY A 266 2.76 34.32 -87.18
N THR A 267 2.88 35.65 -87.09
CA THR A 267 3.57 36.52 -88.06
C THR A 267 4.24 37.68 -87.34
N GLN A 268 5.14 38.40 -88.01
CA GLN A 268 5.68 39.66 -87.47
C GLN A 268 4.54 40.67 -87.30
N THR A 269 4.51 41.35 -86.16
CA THR A 269 3.47 42.33 -85.82
C THR A 269 4.08 43.50 -85.08
N ASN A 270 3.46 44.67 -85.20
CA ASN A 270 3.79 45.84 -84.39
C ASN A 270 2.67 46.08 -83.37
N GLY A 271 3.04 46.45 -82.15
CA GLY A 271 2.11 46.71 -81.06
C GLY A 271 2.72 46.39 -79.70
N TYR A 272 1.84 46.29 -78.70
CA TYR A 272 2.19 45.87 -77.36
C TYR A 272 1.39 44.63 -76.94
N LEU A 273 1.97 43.82 -76.07
CA LEU A 273 1.31 42.71 -75.40
C LEU A 273 1.73 42.73 -73.93
N TYR A 274 0.75 42.85 -73.05
CA TYR A 274 0.93 42.81 -71.61
C TYR A 274 0.14 41.65 -71.00
N PHE A 275 0.81 40.95 -70.10
CA PHE A 275 0.18 40.02 -69.19
C PHE A 275 0.04 40.72 -67.85
N ASN A 276 -1.19 40.82 -67.37
CA ASN A 276 -1.52 41.50 -66.13
C ASN A 276 -2.16 40.51 -65.15
N LEU A 277 -1.80 40.59 -63.88
CA LEU A 277 -2.46 39.86 -62.83
C LEU A 277 -3.90 40.38 -62.72
N LEU A 278 -4.85 39.45 -62.78
CA LEU A 278 -6.25 39.73 -62.54
C LEU A 278 -6.64 39.21 -61.16
N LYS A 279 -7.48 39.98 -60.49
CA LYS A 279 -8.18 39.63 -59.27
C LYS A 279 -9.68 39.67 -59.56
N ASN A 280 -10.37 38.56 -59.36
CA ASN A 280 -11.79 38.38 -59.64
C ASN A 280 -12.20 38.83 -61.06
N GLY A 281 -11.32 38.61 -62.05
CA GLY A 281 -11.53 38.98 -63.46
C GLY A 281 -11.24 40.44 -63.80
N SER A 282 -10.85 41.27 -62.84
CA SER A 282 -10.44 42.66 -63.07
C SER A 282 -8.94 42.84 -62.80
N ARG A 283 -8.32 43.89 -63.35
CA ARG A 283 -6.91 44.24 -63.08
C ARG A 283 -6.67 44.33 -61.57
N ALA A 284 -5.66 43.62 -61.06
CA ALA A 284 -5.42 43.50 -59.62
C ALA A 284 -4.94 44.81 -58.95
N GLY A 285 -4.53 45.81 -59.74
CA GLY A 285 -4.00 47.09 -59.24
C GLY A 285 -2.60 46.95 -58.62
N ASN A 286 -1.99 48.07 -58.19
CA ASN A 286 -0.67 48.12 -57.54
C ASN A 286 0.45 47.34 -58.26
N ASN A 287 0.87 47.79 -59.45
CA ASN A 287 1.90 47.11 -60.26
C ASN A 287 1.55 45.65 -60.58
N ASP A 288 0.38 45.44 -61.17
CA ASP A 288 -0.15 44.15 -61.59
C ASP A 288 0.44 43.61 -62.91
N ARG A 289 1.36 44.35 -63.54
CA ARG A 289 1.98 43.88 -64.79
C ARG A 289 2.93 42.74 -64.47
N VAL A 290 2.60 41.56 -64.99
CA VAL A 290 3.45 40.37 -64.91
C VAL A 290 4.59 40.53 -65.90
N THR A 291 4.27 40.58 -67.18
CA THR A 291 5.25 40.74 -68.26
C THR A 291 4.71 41.65 -69.34
N GLY A 292 5.63 42.21 -70.14
CA GLY A 292 5.25 43.06 -71.23
C GLY A 292 6.27 43.15 -72.34
N GLN A 293 5.77 43.31 -73.55
CA GLN A 293 6.56 43.57 -74.73
C GLN A 293 5.92 44.73 -75.51
N GLY A 294 6.74 45.68 -75.94
CA GLY A 294 6.30 46.78 -76.81
C GLY A 294 7.42 47.11 -77.78
N VAL A 295 7.15 46.89 -79.08
CA VAL A 295 7.92 47.18 -80.32
C VAL A 295 7.61 46.06 -81.34
N ASP A 296 8.22 46.11 -82.53
CA ASP A 296 8.10 45.10 -83.59
C ASP A 296 8.41 43.69 -83.08
N ALA A 297 7.36 42.92 -82.77
CA ALA A 297 7.47 41.56 -82.30
C ALA A 297 7.64 40.62 -83.50
N LEU A 298 8.81 39.99 -83.58
CA LEU A 298 9.12 38.97 -84.57
C LEU A 298 8.28 37.70 -84.32
N LYS A 299 8.06 36.94 -85.40
CA LYS A 299 7.47 35.59 -85.34
C LYS A 299 8.40 34.65 -84.59
N ASN A 300 8.32 34.67 -83.27
CA ASN A 300 9.08 33.81 -82.39
C ASN A 300 8.23 33.40 -81.18
N ARG A 301 8.74 32.43 -80.44
CA ARG A 301 8.27 32.04 -79.12
C ARG A 301 8.89 32.96 -78.08
N TRP A 302 8.05 33.42 -77.18
CA TRP A 302 8.45 34.32 -76.10
C TRP A 302 8.01 33.77 -74.76
N ASP A 303 8.97 33.79 -73.84
CA ASP A 303 8.83 33.41 -72.46
C ASP A 303 9.07 34.65 -71.60
N GLY A 304 8.18 34.86 -70.64
CA GLY A 304 8.30 36.00 -69.75
C GLY A 304 7.94 35.60 -68.33
N THR A 305 8.82 35.91 -67.38
CA THR A 305 8.56 35.74 -65.95
C THR A 305 8.36 37.09 -65.30
N GLY A 306 7.26 37.23 -64.58
CA GLY A 306 6.90 38.42 -63.84
C GLY A 306 6.64 38.14 -62.38
N GLN A 307 6.71 39.19 -61.57
CA GLN A 307 6.38 39.14 -60.16
C GLN A 307 5.42 40.26 -59.80
N CYS A 308 4.36 39.92 -59.06
CA CYS A 308 3.38 40.89 -58.59
C CYS A 308 3.09 40.64 -57.11
N VAL A 309 2.96 41.71 -56.32
CA VAL A 309 2.52 41.60 -54.92
C VAL A 309 1.09 42.13 -54.83
N ASN A 310 0.19 41.36 -54.23
CA ASN A 310 -1.20 41.79 -54.08
C ASN A 310 -1.79 41.31 -52.75
N THR A 311 -2.67 42.12 -52.15
CA THR A 311 -3.43 41.76 -50.96
C THR A 311 -4.74 41.08 -51.35
N ALA A 312 -5.03 39.94 -50.75
CA ALA A 312 -6.19 39.12 -51.05
C ALA A 312 -6.97 38.75 -49.78
N ASN A 313 -8.28 38.61 -49.93
CA ASN A 313 -9.16 37.99 -48.94
C ASN A 313 -9.31 36.51 -49.26
N ALA A 314 -9.74 35.73 -48.29
CA ALA A 314 -10.15 34.34 -48.53
C ALA A 314 -11.26 34.30 -49.59
N GLY A 315 -11.10 33.46 -50.59
CA GLY A 315 -12.03 33.30 -51.71
C GLY A 315 -11.75 34.17 -52.94
N ASP A 316 -10.85 35.16 -52.85
CA ASP A 316 -10.43 35.92 -54.04
C ASP A 316 -9.76 35.00 -55.06
N GLU A 317 -10.08 35.17 -56.34
CA GLU A 317 -9.58 34.36 -57.44
C GLU A 317 -8.64 35.15 -58.35
N PHE A 318 -7.50 34.55 -58.71
CA PHE A 318 -6.49 35.17 -59.54
C PHE A 318 -6.27 34.43 -60.87
N SER A 319 -5.99 35.20 -61.92
CA SER A 319 -5.62 34.72 -63.25
C SER A 319 -4.73 35.73 -63.95
N VAL A 320 -4.36 35.48 -65.21
CA VAL A 320 -3.54 36.40 -65.99
C VAL A 320 -4.34 36.89 -67.18
N GLY A 321 -4.59 38.19 -67.22
CA GLY A 321 -5.30 38.88 -68.29
C GLY A 321 -4.36 39.35 -69.38
N ILE A 322 -4.86 39.36 -70.61
CA ILE A 322 -4.12 39.79 -71.79
C ILE A 322 -4.60 41.17 -72.21
N GLU A 323 -3.68 42.13 -72.30
CA GLU A 323 -3.92 43.47 -72.82
C GLU A 323 -3.01 43.71 -74.02
N THR A 324 -3.60 43.87 -75.21
CA THR A 324 -2.84 44.03 -76.45
C THR A 324 -3.58 44.82 -77.52
N ASN A 325 -2.86 45.55 -78.37
CA ASN A 325 -3.38 46.08 -79.63
C ASN A 325 -2.88 45.31 -80.85
N ILE A 326 -2.15 44.21 -80.65
CA ILE A 326 -1.70 43.34 -81.73
C ILE A 326 -2.92 42.65 -82.34
N THR A 327 -3.17 42.90 -83.62
CA THR A 327 -4.29 42.34 -84.38
C THR A 327 -3.98 41.00 -85.06
N GLY A 328 -2.71 40.57 -85.02
CA GLY A 328 -2.24 39.32 -85.62
C GLY A 328 -2.76 38.04 -84.94
N SER A 329 -2.54 36.90 -85.61
CA SER A 329 -2.90 35.58 -85.08
C SER A 329 -1.85 35.07 -84.11
N PHE A 330 -2.28 34.54 -82.96
CA PHE A 330 -1.43 33.87 -81.98
C PHE A 330 -1.57 32.36 -82.12
N THR A 331 -0.45 31.64 -82.22
CA THR A 331 -0.47 30.18 -82.35
C THR A 331 -0.58 29.48 -81.00
N SER A 332 -0.16 30.14 -79.93
CA SER A 332 -0.22 29.61 -78.57
C SER A 332 -0.04 30.74 -77.58
N VAL A 333 -0.94 30.87 -76.62
CA VAL A 333 -0.81 31.76 -75.46
C VAL A 333 -1.20 30.99 -74.21
N GLY A 334 -0.48 31.17 -73.12
CA GLY A 334 -0.73 30.43 -71.88
C GLY A 334 0.19 30.82 -70.75
N THR A 335 0.16 30.00 -69.71
CA THR A 335 1.11 30.02 -68.60
C THR A 335 1.92 28.74 -68.59
N LYS A 336 3.12 28.78 -68.02
CA LYS A 336 3.94 27.59 -67.73
C LYS A 336 3.88 27.20 -66.27
N THR A 337 3.99 28.18 -65.40
CA THR A 337 3.88 28.01 -63.95
C THR A 337 3.29 29.27 -63.33
N ILE A 338 2.50 29.08 -62.28
CA ILE A 338 2.04 30.15 -61.40
C ILE A 338 2.38 29.75 -59.99
N THR A 339 3.21 30.55 -59.33
CA THR A 339 3.64 30.32 -57.96
C THR A 339 3.05 31.39 -57.07
N VAL A 340 2.37 30.98 -56.00
CA VAL A 340 1.73 31.87 -55.03
C VAL A 340 2.38 31.65 -53.68
N ILE A 341 2.97 32.69 -53.11
CA ILE A 341 3.64 32.66 -51.81
C ILE A 341 2.91 33.61 -50.87
N LYS A 342 2.53 33.15 -49.68
CA LYS A 342 2.00 34.04 -48.63
C LYS A 342 3.16 34.72 -47.91
N LEU A 343 3.11 36.05 -47.80
CA LEU A 343 4.15 36.86 -47.15
C LEU A 343 3.77 37.32 -45.73
N ALA A 344 2.51 37.69 -45.53
CA ALA A 344 1.95 38.14 -44.26
C ALA A 344 0.45 37.81 -44.19
#